data_AF-C5CEC9-F1
#
_entry.id   AF-C5CEC9-F1
#
_cell.length_a   1.000
_cell.length_b   1.000
_cell.length_c   1.000
_cell.angle_alpha   90.00
_cell.angle_beta   90.00
_cell.angle_gamma   90.00
#
_symmetry.space_group_name_H-M   'P 1'
#
loop_
_entity.id
_entity.type
_entity.pdbx_description
1 polymer ?
#
loop_
_entity_poly.entity_id
_entity_poly.type
_entity_poly.pdbx_seq_one_letter_code
_entity_poly.pdbx_strand_id
1 'polypeptide(L)'
;MKKRFLILIFICIAIISFPALRIDENFQNAYRELQELFKIAPRYYLRIDENQAQPMTVDNDRFYMIILPGSISMETARHEMAHVFFFELCKLNGLSPEDFPIWYHELVASWFQVLGGRDIKLLPLKSIFFDFFACVDEYPSLEDTKAFYLSIRSFALFLDKRFDFKNFVLNTLNVAKRTGFSGVKLFNEDPKILLRKWRFWKLLPYLLYTLLVILLVYIVSGRRDDRWRGSELGETGEKEVIENKEFQDYDHPED
;
A
#
# COMPACT_ATOMS: atom_id res chain seq x y z
N MET A 1 34.55 -20.03 -38.65
CA MET A 1 33.29 -20.60 -38.13
C MET A 1 33.39 -21.05 -36.67
N LYS A 2 34.36 -21.90 -36.29
CA LYS A 2 34.50 -22.42 -34.90
C LYS A 2 34.53 -21.35 -33.79
N LYS A 3 35.26 -20.23 -33.97
CA LYS A 3 35.29 -19.12 -32.98
C LYS A 3 33.95 -18.39 -32.83
N ARG A 4 33.22 -18.16 -33.92
CA ARG A 4 31.90 -17.51 -33.89
C ARG A 4 30.85 -18.40 -33.21
N PHE A 5 30.92 -19.71 -33.46
CA PHE A 5 30.07 -20.71 -32.81
C PHE A 5 30.35 -20.82 -31.30
N LEU A 6 31.62 -20.82 -30.89
CA LEU A 6 32.01 -20.78 -29.47
C LEU A 6 31.56 -19.50 -28.75
N ILE A 7 31.66 -18.35 -29.41
CA ILE A 7 31.14 -17.07 -28.86
C ILE A 7 29.62 -17.15 -28.70
N LEU A 8 28.91 -17.74 -29.67
CA LEU A 8 27.45 -17.86 -29.62
C LEU A 8 27.00 -18.81 -28.50
N ILE A 9 27.71 -19.94 -28.29
CA ILE A 9 27.51 -20.82 -27.14
C ILE A 9 27.76 -20.08 -25.83
N PHE A 10 28.85 -19.31 -25.74
CA PHE A 10 29.18 -18.56 -24.53
C PHE A 10 28.11 -17.48 -24.22
N ILE A 11 27.61 -16.80 -25.25
CA ILE A 11 26.51 -15.84 -25.12
C ILE A 11 25.22 -16.55 -24.68
N CYS A 12 24.87 -17.70 -25.27
CA CYS A 12 23.70 -18.47 -24.86
C CYS A 12 23.80 -18.96 -23.41
N ILE A 13 24.97 -19.49 -22.99
CA ILE A 13 25.22 -19.91 -21.61
C ILE A 13 25.11 -18.70 -20.68
N ALA A 14 25.74 -17.57 -21.02
CA ALA A 14 25.63 -16.35 -20.23
C ALA A 14 24.16 -15.91 -20.07
N ILE A 15 23.41 -15.83 -21.16
CA ILE A 15 21.99 -15.41 -21.14
C ILE A 15 21.14 -16.33 -20.26
N ILE A 16 21.41 -17.64 -20.23
CA ILE A 16 20.67 -18.60 -19.41
C ILE A 16 21.13 -18.58 -17.95
N SER A 17 22.44 -18.43 -17.70
CA SER A 17 23.00 -18.47 -16.34
C SER A 17 22.80 -17.17 -15.54
N PHE A 18 22.78 -16.01 -16.19
CA PHE A 18 22.64 -14.71 -15.50
C PHE A 18 21.32 -14.55 -14.70
N PRO A 19 20.14 -14.91 -15.24
CA PRO A 19 18.88 -14.87 -14.49
C PRO A 19 18.87 -15.84 -13.30
N ALA A 20 19.32 -17.07 -13.50
CA ALA A 20 19.36 -18.09 -12.44
C ALA A 20 20.27 -17.68 -11.27
N LEU A 21 21.46 -17.13 -11.58
CA LEU A 21 22.40 -16.62 -10.57
C LEU A 21 21.78 -15.47 -9.75
N ARG A 22 21.06 -14.55 -10.40
CA ARG A 22 20.39 -13.43 -9.71
C ARG A 22 19.24 -13.88 -8.81
N ILE A 23 18.49 -14.90 -9.23
CA ILE A 23 17.41 -15.48 -8.42
C ILE A 23 18.01 -16.08 -7.14
N ASP A 24 19.03 -16.92 -7.27
CA ASP A 24 19.70 -17.53 -6.11
C ASP A 24 20.28 -16.47 -5.17
N GLU A 25 21.00 -15.48 -5.69
CA GLU A 25 21.57 -14.40 -4.86
C GLU A 25 20.49 -13.64 -4.06
N ASN A 26 19.36 -13.29 -4.69
CA ASN A 26 18.25 -12.62 -4.01
C ASN A 26 17.67 -13.47 -2.86
N PHE A 27 17.46 -14.76 -3.10
CA PHE A 27 16.94 -15.68 -2.08
C PHE A 27 17.95 -15.94 -0.96
N GLN A 28 19.25 -16.06 -1.27
CA GLN A 28 20.30 -16.20 -0.26
C GLN A 28 20.42 -14.94 0.61
N ASN A 29 20.27 -13.75 0.02
CA ASN A 29 20.25 -12.50 0.77
C ASN A 29 19.06 -12.44 1.74
N ALA A 30 17.85 -12.70 1.24
CA ALA A 30 16.65 -12.74 2.07
C ALA A 30 16.75 -13.80 3.18
N TYR A 31 17.28 -14.98 2.85
CA TYR A 31 17.50 -16.06 3.79
C TYR A 31 18.45 -15.65 4.92
N ARG A 32 19.60 -15.03 4.59
CA ARG A 32 20.59 -14.60 5.60
C ARG A 32 19.99 -13.57 6.55
N GLU A 33 19.25 -12.60 6.05
CA GLU A 33 18.58 -11.61 6.90
C GLU A 33 17.60 -12.26 7.89
N LEU A 34 16.75 -13.17 7.43
CA LEU A 34 15.79 -13.87 8.28
C LEU A 34 16.46 -14.86 9.24
N GLN A 35 17.53 -15.54 8.80
CA GLN A 35 18.36 -16.40 9.63
C GLN A 35 19.02 -15.60 10.76
N GLU A 36 19.55 -14.42 10.45
CA GLU A 36 20.12 -13.53 11.46
C GLU A 36 19.06 -13.03 12.44
N LEU A 37 17.86 -12.75 11.95
CA LEU A 37 16.76 -12.25 12.75
C LEU A 37 16.21 -13.31 13.72
N PHE A 38 15.86 -14.48 13.20
CA PHE A 38 15.16 -15.53 13.96
C PHE A 38 16.08 -16.62 14.52
N LYS A 39 17.34 -16.69 14.08
CA LYS A 39 18.34 -17.70 14.51
C LYS A 39 17.89 -19.14 14.24
N ILE A 40 17.16 -19.35 13.15
CA ILE A 40 16.74 -20.67 12.63
C ILE A 40 17.26 -20.86 11.20
N ALA A 41 17.29 -22.11 10.73
CA ALA A 41 17.84 -22.46 9.42
C ALA A 41 16.93 -23.45 8.66
N PRO A 42 15.74 -23.02 8.20
CA PRO A 42 14.84 -23.87 7.44
C PRO A 42 15.47 -24.32 6.11
N ARG A 43 15.18 -25.54 5.69
CA ARG A 43 15.63 -26.06 4.38
C ARG A 43 14.61 -25.71 3.31
N TYR A 44 15.05 -25.13 2.20
CA TYR A 44 14.20 -24.77 1.08
C TYR A 44 14.81 -25.18 -0.27
N TYR A 45 13.94 -25.33 -1.27
CA TYR A 45 14.30 -25.56 -2.67
C TYR A 45 13.55 -24.57 -3.56
N LEU A 46 14.23 -24.11 -4.61
CA LEU A 46 13.64 -23.25 -5.64
C LEU A 46 13.27 -24.09 -6.85
N ARG A 47 12.05 -23.94 -7.34
CA ARG A 47 11.57 -24.55 -8.59
C ARG A 47 11.07 -23.45 -9.52
N ILE A 48 11.65 -23.36 -10.70
CA ILE A 48 11.15 -22.48 -11.75
C ILE A 48 10.03 -23.21 -12.50
N ASP A 49 8.87 -22.58 -12.61
CA ASP A 49 7.75 -23.05 -13.43
C ASP A 49 7.20 -21.88 -14.23
N GLU A 50 7.45 -21.87 -15.53
CA GLU A 50 7.06 -20.77 -16.43
C GLU A 50 5.55 -20.70 -16.66
N ASN A 51 4.80 -21.77 -16.34
CA ASN A 51 3.34 -21.78 -16.45
C ASN A 51 2.66 -21.22 -15.20
N GLN A 52 3.43 -20.98 -14.13
CA GLN A 52 2.91 -20.45 -12.89
C GLN A 52 2.67 -18.94 -13.03
N ALA A 53 1.47 -18.47 -12.70
CA ALA A 53 1.14 -17.04 -12.79
C ALA A 53 1.73 -16.21 -11.65
N GLN A 54 1.87 -16.79 -10.45
CA GLN A 54 2.38 -16.12 -9.26
C GLN A 54 3.29 -17.03 -8.44
N PRO A 55 4.33 -16.47 -7.79
CA PRO A 55 5.15 -17.22 -6.85
C PRO A 55 4.30 -17.91 -5.78
N MET A 56 4.72 -19.08 -5.33
CA MET A 56 4.03 -19.83 -4.28
C MET A 56 5.01 -20.63 -3.45
N THR A 57 4.83 -20.63 -2.13
CA THR A 57 5.59 -21.44 -1.19
C THR A 57 4.74 -22.62 -0.71
N VAL A 58 5.26 -23.84 -0.89
CA VAL A 58 4.60 -25.09 -0.50
C VAL A 58 5.42 -25.79 0.57
N ASP A 59 4.76 -26.24 1.63
CA ASP A 59 5.34 -27.11 2.64
C ASP A 59 5.28 -28.57 2.20
N ASN A 60 6.42 -29.26 2.20
CA ASN A 60 6.53 -30.67 1.91
C ASN A 60 7.34 -31.34 3.02
N ASP A 61 6.75 -31.48 4.21
CA ASP A 61 7.13 -32.17 5.47
C ASP A 61 8.60 -32.17 5.91
N ARG A 62 9.52 -32.41 4.98
CA ARG A 62 10.98 -32.39 5.10
C ARG A 62 11.64 -31.09 4.60
N PHE A 63 11.02 -30.35 3.69
CA PHE A 63 11.55 -29.10 3.14
C PHE A 63 10.46 -28.21 2.54
N TYR A 64 10.77 -26.92 2.37
CA TYR A 64 9.89 -25.96 1.68
C TYR A 64 10.26 -25.85 0.20
N MET A 65 9.26 -25.77 -0.68
CA MET A 65 9.46 -25.57 -2.11
C MET A 65 8.86 -24.24 -2.54
N ILE A 66 9.68 -23.37 -3.12
CA ILE A 66 9.25 -22.08 -3.66
C ILE A 66 9.15 -22.20 -5.18
N ILE A 67 7.95 -22.05 -5.72
CA ILE A 67 7.65 -22.14 -7.16
C ILE A 67 7.61 -20.74 -7.76
N LEU A 68 8.30 -20.54 -8.87
CA LEU A 68 8.74 -19.23 -9.33
C LEU A 68 8.50 -19.01 -10.83
N PRO A 69 7.89 -17.88 -11.25
CA PRO A 69 7.72 -17.55 -12.65
C PRO A 69 8.99 -16.88 -13.22
N GLY A 70 9.96 -17.67 -13.71
CA GLY A 70 11.07 -17.28 -14.62
C GLY A 70 12.04 -16.13 -14.26
N SER A 71 11.56 -14.99 -13.76
CA SER A 71 12.33 -13.79 -13.39
C SER A 71 11.79 -13.18 -12.11
N ILE A 72 12.65 -12.96 -11.11
CA ILE A 72 12.23 -12.55 -9.77
C ILE A 72 13.03 -11.36 -9.24
N SER A 73 12.28 -10.43 -8.65
CA SER A 73 12.84 -9.29 -7.94
C SER A 73 13.31 -9.67 -6.53
N MET A 74 14.22 -8.89 -5.95
CA MET A 74 14.61 -9.04 -4.55
C MET A 74 13.40 -8.91 -3.61
N GLU A 75 12.42 -8.04 -3.93
CA GLU A 75 11.21 -7.88 -3.12
C GLU A 75 10.41 -9.19 -3.05
N THR A 76 10.22 -9.86 -4.19
CA THR A 76 9.53 -11.14 -4.26
C THR A 76 10.30 -12.24 -3.52
N ALA A 77 11.63 -12.27 -3.63
CA ALA A 77 12.44 -13.24 -2.88
C ALA A 77 12.31 -13.06 -1.36
N ARG A 78 12.27 -11.80 -0.88
CA ARG A 78 11.98 -11.50 0.53
C ARG A 78 10.61 -12.02 0.95
N HIS A 79 9.57 -11.72 0.15
CA HIS A 79 8.19 -12.12 0.45
C HIS A 79 8.07 -13.65 0.60
N GLU A 80 8.52 -14.40 -0.39
CA GLU A 80 8.45 -15.87 -0.36
C GLU A 80 9.29 -16.48 0.76
N MET A 81 10.51 -15.96 0.99
CA MET A 81 11.36 -16.47 2.07
C MET A 81 10.75 -16.18 3.45
N ALA A 82 10.02 -15.08 3.61
CA ALA A 82 9.31 -14.80 4.85
C ALA A 82 8.19 -15.83 5.13
N HIS A 83 7.49 -16.32 4.10
CA HIS A 83 6.56 -17.45 4.27
C HIS A 83 7.28 -18.70 4.77
N VAL A 84 8.41 -19.07 4.16
CA VAL A 84 9.22 -20.23 4.59
C VAL A 84 9.60 -20.14 6.07
N PHE A 85 10.16 -19.01 6.50
CA PHE A 85 10.56 -18.81 7.89
C PHE A 85 9.35 -18.78 8.84
N PHE A 86 8.23 -18.18 8.42
CA PHE A 86 7.02 -18.16 9.23
C PHE A 86 6.45 -19.57 9.44
N PHE A 87 6.41 -20.41 8.40
CA PHE A 87 5.93 -21.79 8.49
C PHE A 87 6.84 -22.63 9.40
N GLU A 88 8.16 -22.46 9.29
CA GLU A 88 9.11 -23.13 10.17
C GLU A 88 8.92 -22.70 11.64
N LEU A 89 8.73 -21.40 11.87
CA LEU A 89 8.44 -20.90 13.22
C LEU A 89 7.13 -21.45 13.78
N CYS A 90 6.09 -21.62 12.96
CA CYS A 90 4.84 -22.27 13.39
C CYS A 90 5.12 -23.71 13.85
N LYS A 91 5.80 -24.52 13.02
CA LYS A 91 6.16 -25.90 13.35
C LYS A 91 6.97 -26.01 14.63
N LEU A 92 8.00 -25.19 14.79
CA LEU A 92 8.84 -25.16 15.99
C LEU A 92 8.05 -24.80 17.26
N ASN A 93 6.93 -24.10 17.11
CA ASN A 93 6.03 -23.75 18.21
C ASN A 93 4.90 -24.77 18.43
N GLY A 94 4.79 -25.80 17.59
CA GLY A 94 3.70 -26.79 17.64
C GLY A 94 2.39 -26.24 17.10
N LEU A 95 2.47 -25.33 16.11
CA LEU A 95 1.34 -24.72 15.41
C LEU A 95 1.40 -25.10 13.93
N SER A 96 0.24 -25.13 13.28
CA SER A 96 0.11 -25.23 11.84
C SER A 96 0.07 -23.84 11.21
N PRO A 97 0.61 -23.61 10.00
CA PRO A 97 0.37 -22.38 9.27
C PRO A 97 -1.13 -22.05 9.16
N GLU A 98 -1.98 -23.06 8.98
CA GLU A 98 -3.45 -22.93 8.87
C GLU A 98 -4.13 -22.43 10.17
N ASP A 99 -3.41 -22.39 11.30
CA ASP A 99 -3.92 -21.77 12.53
C ASP A 99 -4.01 -20.23 12.42
N PHE A 100 -3.46 -19.66 11.35
CA PHE A 100 -3.42 -18.24 11.09
C PHE A 100 -4.22 -17.89 9.83
N PRO A 101 -4.92 -16.74 9.81
CA PRO A 101 -5.66 -16.31 8.64
C PRO A 101 -4.71 -15.90 7.51
N ILE A 102 -5.17 -16.05 6.27
CA ILE A 102 -4.42 -15.70 5.05
C ILE A 102 -3.87 -14.28 5.12
N TRP A 103 -4.68 -13.30 5.56
CA TRP A 103 -4.20 -11.92 5.67
C TRP A 103 -2.98 -11.77 6.59
N TYR A 104 -2.84 -12.62 7.61
CA TYR A 104 -1.72 -12.57 8.54
C TYR A 104 -0.45 -13.15 7.92
N HIS A 105 -0.57 -14.22 7.14
CA HIS A 105 0.55 -14.78 6.37
C HIS A 105 1.13 -13.71 5.45
N GLU A 106 0.22 -13.06 4.71
CA GLU A 106 0.57 -12.03 3.75
C GLU A 106 1.08 -10.77 4.44
N LEU A 107 0.59 -10.46 5.65
CA LEU A 107 1.13 -9.38 6.46
C LEU A 107 2.59 -9.64 6.86
N VAL A 108 2.91 -10.82 7.37
CA VAL A 108 4.27 -11.16 7.78
C VAL A 108 5.22 -11.07 6.57
N ALA A 109 4.81 -11.66 5.44
CA ALA A 109 5.61 -11.66 4.22
C ALA A 109 5.78 -10.25 3.63
N SER A 110 4.69 -9.50 3.50
CA SER A 110 4.72 -8.12 2.99
C SER A 110 5.49 -7.18 3.91
N TRP A 111 5.46 -7.41 5.23
CA TRP A 111 6.23 -6.60 6.18
C TRP A 111 7.71 -6.85 6.03
N PHE A 112 8.15 -8.11 5.94
CA PHE A 112 9.56 -8.39 5.69
C PHE A 112 10.03 -7.86 4.34
N GLN A 113 9.18 -7.93 3.30
CA GLN A 113 9.45 -7.34 1.98
C GLN A 113 9.78 -5.84 2.07
N VAL A 114 9.12 -5.10 2.96
CA VAL A 114 9.27 -3.64 3.10
C VAL A 114 10.02 -3.20 4.36
N LEU A 115 10.61 -4.13 5.10
CA LEU A 115 11.26 -3.86 6.38
C LEU A 115 12.35 -2.79 6.22
N GLY A 116 12.32 -1.74 7.04
CA GLY A 116 13.25 -0.61 6.96
C GLY A 116 13.06 0.30 5.73
N GLY A 117 12.03 0.04 4.92
CA GLY A 117 11.66 0.86 3.76
C GLY A 117 10.79 2.07 4.12
N ARG A 118 10.57 2.96 3.15
CA ARG A 118 9.63 4.09 3.27
C ARG A 118 8.52 3.98 2.23
N ASP A 119 7.27 4.17 2.66
CA ASP A 119 6.15 4.33 1.74
C ASP A 119 6.15 5.77 1.18
N ILE A 120 6.56 5.95 -0.08
CA ILE A 120 6.54 7.27 -0.75
C ILE A 120 5.38 7.36 -1.75
N LYS A 121 4.69 6.24 -2.05
CA LYS A 121 3.63 6.21 -3.06
C LYS A 121 2.27 6.48 -2.44
N LEU A 122 1.49 7.32 -3.10
CA LEU A 122 0.08 7.53 -2.77
C LEU A 122 -0.69 6.25 -3.05
N LEU A 123 -1.40 5.73 -2.04
CA LEU A 123 -2.12 4.48 -2.12
C LEU A 123 -3.50 4.71 -2.78
N PRO A 124 -3.93 3.95 -3.80
CA PRO A 124 -5.24 4.10 -4.42
C PRO A 124 -6.39 3.97 -3.39
N LEU A 125 -7.47 4.74 -3.57
CA LEU A 125 -8.63 4.70 -2.66
C LEU A 125 -9.21 3.29 -2.49
N LYS A 126 -9.29 2.50 -3.58
CA LYS A 126 -9.75 1.09 -3.53
C LYS A 126 -8.94 0.27 -2.52
N SER A 127 -7.62 0.45 -2.47
CA SER A 127 -6.75 -0.21 -1.49
C SER A 127 -6.97 0.36 -0.08
N ILE A 128 -7.08 1.68 0.08
CA ILE A 128 -7.34 2.27 1.41
C ILE A 128 -8.62 1.70 2.04
N PHE A 129 -9.69 1.57 1.25
CA PHE A 129 -10.97 1.07 1.73
C PHE A 129 -11.10 -0.47 1.71
N PHE A 130 -10.10 -1.18 1.21
CA PHE A 130 -10.10 -2.65 1.22
C PHE A 130 -10.06 -3.17 2.67
N ASP A 131 -10.87 -4.19 2.97
CA ASP A 131 -10.89 -4.85 4.29
C ASP A 131 -10.15 -6.18 4.23
N PHE A 132 -8.82 -6.11 4.26
CA PHE A 132 -7.99 -7.31 4.18
C PHE A 132 -8.12 -8.22 5.42
N PHE A 133 -8.62 -7.74 6.56
CA PHE A 133 -8.85 -8.59 7.73
C PHE A 133 -9.99 -9.61 7.50
N ALA A 134 -10.84 -9.38 6.50
CA ALA A 134 -11.89 -10.32 6.12
C ALA A 134 -11.36 -11.56 5.36
N CYS A 135 -10.13 -11.51 4.83
CA CYS A 135 -9.49 -12.64 4.14
C CYS A 135 -8.91 -13.64 5.15
N VAL A 136 -9.79 -14.43 5.76
CA VAL A 136 -9.44 -15.45 6.77
C VAL A 136 -8.99 -16.74 6.08
N ASP A 137 -9.90 -17.38 5.33
CA ASP A 137 -9.67 -18.71 4.74
C ASP A 137 -9.58 -18.67 3.20
N GLU A 138 -9.98 -17.55 2.60
CA GLU A 138 -9.97 -17.38 1.14
C GLU A 138 -9.25 -16.10 0.72
N TYR A 139 -8.45 -16.23 -0.35
CA TYR A 139 -7.89 -15.08 -1.06
C TYR A 139 -9.00 -14.28 -1.74
N PRO A 140 -8.84 -12.96 -1.89
CA PRO A 140 -9.80 -12.13 -2.60
C PRO A 140 -9.88 -12.51 -4.09
N SER A 141 -10.97 -12.08 -4.73
CA SER A 141 -11.14 -12.22 -6.18
C SER A 141 -9.96 -11.61 -6.97
N LEU A 142 -9.76 -12.06 -8.21
CA LEU A 142 -8.68 -11.60 -9.08
C LEU A 142 -8.66 -10.07 -9.27
N GLU A 143 -9.84 -9.44 -9.29
CA GLU A 143 -10.01 -7.98 -9.44
C GLU A 143 -9.59 -7.19 -8.19
N ASP A 144 -9.58 -7.86 -7.04
CA ASP A 144 -9.29 -7.31 -5.72
C ASP A 144 -7.90 -7.69 -5.20
N THR A 145 -7.26 -8.70 -5.79
CA THR A 145 -5.91 -9.15 -5.43
C THR A 145 -4.91 -7.99 -5.34
N LYS A 146 -4.91 -7.08 -6.32
CA LYS A 146 -4.03 -5.90 -6.29
C LYS A 146 -4.37 -4.97 -5.12
N ALA A 147 -5.65 -4.78 -4.81
CA ALA A 147 -6.06 -3.93 -3.70
C ALA A 147 -5.60 -4.53 -2.37
N PHE A 148 -5.80 -5.83 -2.19
CA PHE A 148 -5.37 -6.60 -1.02
C PHE A 148 -3.86 -6.47 -0.75
N TYR A 149 -3.00 -6.83 -1.71
CA TYR A 149 -1.54 -6.78 -1.51
C TYR A 149 -1.04 -5.36 -1.24
N LEU A 150 -1.56 -4.35 -1.95
CA LEU A 150 -1.20 -2.95 -1.70
C LEU A 150 -1.64 -2.48 -0.30
N SER A 151 -2.79 -2.93 0.16
CA SER A 151 -3.32 -2.58 1.50
C SER A 151 -2.48 -3.20 2.59
N ILE A 152 -2.20 -4.51 2.49
CA ILE A 152 -1.38 -5.24 3.45
C ILE A 152 0.03 -4.65 3.50
N ARG A 153 0.69 -4.45 2.34
CA ARG A 153 2.02 -3.84 2.28
C ARG A 153 2.06 -2.46 2.93
N SER A 154 1.05 -1.62 2.67
CA SER A 154 0.98 -0.28 3.26
C SER A 154 0.59 -0.30 4.75
N PHE A 155 -0.15 -1.31 5.19
CA PHE A 155 -0.47 -1.55 6.58
C PHE A 155 0.75 -2.07 7.36
N ALA A 156 1.56 -2.93 6.77
CA ALA A 156 2.84 -3.37 7.33
C ALA A 156 3.76 -2.19 7.64
N LEU A 157 3.92 -1.24 6.72
CA LEU A 157 4.68 0.00 6.95
C LEU A 157 4.08 0.89 8.06
N PHE A 158 2.77 0.78 8.31
CA PHE A 158 2.14 1.45 9.42
C PHE A 158 2.42 0.74 10.75
N LEU A 159 2.52 -0.59 10.76
CA LEU A 159 2.91 -1.36 11.94
C LEU A 159 4.40 -1.24 12.26
N ASP A 160 5.27 -1.17 11.24
CA ASP A 160 6.73 -1.04 11.36
C ASP A 160 7.15 0.17 12.21
N LYS A 161 6.34 1.24 12.17
CA LYS A 161 6.56 2.45 12.99
C LYS A 161 6.18 2.28 14.47
N ARG A 162 5.59 1.15 14.85
CA ARG A 162 4.97 0.91 16.18
C ARG A 162 5.51 -0.33 16.86
N PHE A 163 5.92 -1.33 16.09
CA PHE A 163 6.33 -2.63 16.59
C PHE A 163 7.61 -3.07 15.92
N ASP A 164 8.48 -3.72 16.68
CA ASP A 164 9.60 -4.47 16.13
C ASP A 164 9.08 -5.76 15.46
N PHE A 165 9.41 -5.95 14.18
CA PHE A 165 8.88 -7.05 13.37
C PHE A 165 9.14 -8.42 13.98
N LYS A 166 10.36 -8.70 14.44
CA LYS A 166 10.73 -10.00 15.04
C LYS A 166 9.90 -10.27 16.29
N ASN A 167 9.91 -9.33 17.23
CA ASN A 167 9.21 -9.48 18.49
C ASN A 167 7.71 -9.59 18.28
N PHE A 168 7.16 -8.87 17.31
CA PHE A 168 5.76 -8.98 16.93
C PHE A 168 5.41 -10.39 16.48
N VAL A 169 6.15 -10.96 15.51
CA VAL A 169 5.91 -12.33 15.01
C VAL A 169 6.01 -13.36 16.14
N LEU A 170 7.08 -13.31 16.94
CA LEU A 170 7.27 -14.26 18.05
C LEU A 170 6.18 -14.13 19.12
N ASN A 171 5.74 -12.91 19.44
CA ASN A 171 4.63 -12.70 20.35
C ASN A 171 3.32 -13.27 19.79
N THR A 172 3.05 -13.11 18.50
CA THR A 172 1.86 -13.72 17.87
C THR A 172 1.86 -15.23 18.05
N LEU A 173 2.96 -15.91 17.76
CA LEU A 173 3.07 -17.37 17.90
C LEU A 173 2.82 -17.80 19.36
N ASN A 174 3.38 -17.07 20.32
CA ASN A 174 3.17 -17.33 21.74
C ASN A 174 1.70 -17.16 22.17
N VAL A 175 1.01 -16.12 21.68
CA VAL A 175 -0.40 -15.88 21.95
C VAL A 175 -1.27 -16.95 21.29
N ALA A 176 -0.98 -17.29 20.04
CA ALA A 176 -1.69 -18.31 19.27
C ALA A 176 -1.60 -19.68 19.94
N LYS A 177 -0.40 -20.08 20.37
CA LYS A 177 -0.19 -21.34 21.11
C LYS A 177 -1.01 -21.46 22.38
N ARG A 178 -1.22 -20.36 23.09
CA ARG A 178 -1.94 -20.37 24.38
C ARG A 178 -3.45 -20.31 24.21
N THR A 179 -3.93 -19.60 23.18
CA THR A 179 -5.34 -19.20 23.13
C THR A 179 -5.99 -19.23 21.76
N GLY A 180 -5.31 -19.78 20.75
CA GLY A 180 -5.67 -19.62 19.35
C GLY A 180 -5.33 -18.23 18.80
N PHE A 181 -5.32 -18.09 17.48
CA PHE A 181 -5.09 -16.80 16.84
C PHE A 181 -6.23 -15.82 17.13
N SER A 182 -5.89 -14.59 17.51
CA SER A 182 -6.86 -13.52 17.71
C SER A 182 -6.22 -12.17 17.43
N GLY A 183 -6.72 -11.46 16.42
CA GLY A 183 -6.27 -10.10 16.11
C GLY A 183 -6.44 -9.13 17.28
N VAL A 184 -7.51 -9.30 18.09
CA VAL A 184 -7.74 -8.47 19.28
C VAL A 184 -6.63 -8.65 20.31
N LYS A 185 -6.23 -9.89 20.59
CA LYS A 185 -5.16 -10.17 21.55
C LYS A 185 -3.79 -9.76 21.01
N LEU A 186 -3.59 -9.91 19.70
CA LEU A 186 -2.35 -9.55 19.04
C LEU A 186 -2.08 -8.04 19.10
N PHE A 187 -3.07 -7.23 18.75
CA PHE A 187 -2.93 -5.77 18.72
C PHE A 187 -3.31 -5.10 20.04
N ASN A 188 -3.84 -5.86 21.00
CA ASN A 188 -4.48 -5.35 22.21
C ASN A 188 -5.57 -4.29 21.92
N GLU A 189 -6.20 -4.40 20.75
CA GLU A 189 -7.29 -3.54 20.28
C GLU A 189 -8.09 -4.26 19.19
N ASP A 190 -9.32 -3.84 18.95
CA ASP A 190 -10.13 -4.35 17.85
C ASP A 190 -9.44 -4.09 16.49
N PRO A 191 -9.20 -5.12 15.66
CA PRO A 191 -8.64 -4.94 14.31
C PRO A 191 -9.39 -3.91 13.46
N LYS A 192 -10.70 -3.74 13.64
CA LYS A 192 -11.50 -2.72 12.94
C LYS A 192 -11.11 -1.31 13.37
N ILE A 193 -10.80 -1.10 14.65
CA ILE A 193 -10.32 0.20 15.16
C ILE A 193 -8.94 0.50 14.60
N LEU A 194 -8.05 -0.50 14.61
CA LEU A 194 -6.71 -0.36 14.06
C LEU A 194 -6.74 -0.07 12.55
N LEU A 195 -7.61 -0.74 11.80
CA LEU A 195 -7.82 -0.49 10.38
C LEU A 195 -8.30 0.95 10.12
N ARG A 196 -9.24 1.47 10.93
CA ARG A 196 -9.69 2.87 10.83
C ARG A 196 -8.56 3.85 11.09
N LYS A 197 -7.72 3.60 12.10
CA LYS A 197 -6.54 4.43 12.39
C LYS A 197 -5.61 4.47 11.18
N TRP A 198 -5.27 3.32 10.59
CA TRP A 198 -4.45 3.27 9.38
C TRP A 198 -5.09 4.01 8.20
N ARG A 199 -6.38 3.80 7.94
CA ARG A 199 -7.12 4.49 6.87
C ARG A 199 -7.07 6.00 7.02
N PHE A 200 -7.25 6.51 8.23
CA PHE A 200 -7.15 7.95 8.50
C PHE A 200 -5.79 8.52 8.07
N TRP A 201 -4.69 7.85 8.43
CA TRP A 201 -3.35 8.27 8.03
C TRP A 201 -3.15 8.25 6.51
N LYS A 202 -3.74 7.28 5.80
CA LYS A 202 -3.63 7.17 4.34
C LYS A 202 -4.58 8.09 3.58
N LEU A 203 -5.67 8.53 4.18
CA LEU A 203 -6.60 9.51 3.62
C LEU A 203 -6.12 10.96 3.82
N LEU A 204 -5.21 11.22 4.76
CA LEU A 204 -4.74 12.58 5.05
C LEU A 204 -4.23 13.34 3.80
N PRO A 205 -3.43 12.76 2.89
CA PRO A 205 -3.02 13.44 1.66
C PRO A 205 -4.19 13.81 0.76
N TYR A 206 -5.21 12.95 0.69
CA TYR A 206 -6.43 13.20 -0.08
C TYR A 206 -7.24 14.35 0.52
N LEU A 207 -7.41 14.35 1.85
CA LEU A 207 -8.11 15.43 2.56
C LEU A 207 -7.42 16.77 2.36
N LEU A 208 -6.09 16.82 2.48
CA LEU A 208 -5.30 18.03 2.24
C LEU A 208 -5.44 18.52 0.79
N TYR A 209 -5.40 17.61 -0.19
CA TYR A 209 -5.62 17.95 -1.59
C TYR A 209 -7.03 18.50 -1.84
N THR A 210 -8.07 17.85 -1.30
CA THR A 210 -9.45 18.31 -1.43
C THR A 210 -9.66 19.68 -0.80
N LEU A 211 -9.11 19.92 0.40
CA LEU A 211 -9.15 21.24 1.05
C LEU A 211 -8.46 22.31 0.19
N LEU A 212 -7.32 21.99 -0.40
CA LEU A 212 -6.61 22.90 -1.31
C LEU A 212 -7.46 23.24 -2.54
N VAL A 213 -8.09 22.25 -3.17
CA VAL A 213 -8.97 22.45 -4.33
C VAL A 213 -10.18 23.31 -3.96
N ILE A 214 -10.84 23.05 -2.83
CA ILE A 214 -11.97 23.85 -2.34
C ILE A 214 -11.54 25.30 -2.10
N LEU A 215 -10.38 25.52 -1.47
CA LEU A 215 -9.84 26.86 -1.22
C LEU A 215 -9.56 27.60 -2.54
N LEU A 216 -8.97 26.93 -3.54
CA LEU A 216 -8.72 27.53 -4.85
C LEU A 216 -10.02 27.89 -5.57
N VAL A 217 -11.01 27.01 -5.56
CA VAL A 217 -12.34 27.28 -6.14
C VAL A 217 -13.00 28.45 -5.43
N TYR A 218 -12.96 28.49 -4.10
CA TYR A 218 -13.50 29.60 -3.31
C TYR A 218 -12.84 30.94 -3.67
N ILE A 219 -11.51 30.98 -3.78
CA ILE A 219 -10.77 32.20 -4.18
C ILE A 219 -11.14 32.63 -5.60
N VAL A 220 -11.25 31.69 -6.54
CA VAL A 220 -11.59 31.99 -7.95
C VAL A 220 -13.03 32.50 -8.07
N SER A 221 -13.99 31.85 -7.39
CA SER A 221 -15.39 32.29 -7.38
C SER A 221 -15.57 33.63 -6.67
N GLY A 222 -14.94 33.84 -5.52
CA GLY A 222 -14.98 35.11 -4.80
C GLY A 222 -14.38 36.28 -5.58
N ARG A 223 -13.30 36.04 -6.36
CA ARG A 223 -12.73 37.05 -7.28
C ARG A 223 -13.57 37.30 -8.53
N ARG A 224 -14.56 36.45 -8.82
CA ARG A 224 -15.48 36.65 -9.95
C ARG A 224 -16.61 37.61 -9.55
N ASP A 225 -17.08 37.55 -8.31
CA ASP A 225 -18.13 38.44 -7.79
C ASP A 225 -17.71 39.92 -7.71
N ASP A 226 -16.47 40.23 -7.34
CA ASP A 226 -16.00 41.63 -7.26
C ASP A 226 -15.99 42.34 -8.62
N ARG A 227 -15.84 41.60 -9.73
CA ARG A 227 -15.91 42.16 -11.09
C ARG A 227 -17.33 42.50 -11.55
N TRP A 228 -18.36 41.89 -10.97
CA TRP A 228 -19.76 42.18 -11.28
C TRP A 228 -20.37 43.24 -10.35
N ARG A 229 -19.90 43.32 -9.10
CA ARG A 229 -20.31 44.40 -8.17
C ARG A 229 -19.85 45.80 -8.61
N GLY A 230 -18.78 45.89 -9.39
CA GLY A 230 -18.32 47.15 -9.99
C GLY A 230 -19.08 47.57 -11.26
N SER A 231 -19.83 46.68 -11.92
CA SER A 231 -20.57 47.01 -13.15
C SER A 231 -22.02 47.42 -12.92
N GLU A 232 -22.59 47.17 -11.74
CA GLU A 232 -23.96 47.56 -11.41
C GLU A 232 -24.08 48.93 -10.71
N LEU A 233 -22.96 49.59 -10.38
CA LEU A 233 -22.94 50.91 -9.73
C LEU A 233 -22.54 52.06 -10.68
N GLY A 234 -22.61 51.85 -12.00
CA GLY A 234 -22.06 52.77 -13.00
C GLY A 234 -23.04 53.44 -13.97
N GLU A 235 -24.36 53.22 -13.90
CA GLU A 235 -25.30 53.78 -14.91
C GLU A 235 -26.53 54.53 -14.38
N THR A 236 -26.63 54.83 -13.08
CA THR A 236 -27.74 55.65 -12.53
C THR A 236 -27.26 56.85 -11.71
N GLY A 237 -26.22 57.55 -12.19
CA GLY A 237 -25.67 58.72 -11.52
C GLY A 237 -25.53 60.00 -12.35
N GLU A 238 -25.95 60.01 -13.63
CA GLU A 238 -25.59 61.11 -14.54
C GLU A 238 -26.74 61.68 -15.40
N LYS A 239 -28.00 61.55 -14.96
CA LYS A 239 -29.15 62.12 -15.71
C LYS A 239 -30.18 62.92 -14.91
N GLU A 240 -29.89 63.36 -13.69
CA GLU A 240 -30.87 64.09 -12.87
C GLU A 240 -30.43 65.48 -12.39
N VAL A 241 -29.57 66.18 -13.15
CA VAL A 241 -29.12 67.56 -12.81
C VAL A 241 -29.39 68.59 -13.92
N ILE A 242 -30.05 68.22 -15.02
CA ILE A 242 -30.37 69.17 -16.12
C ILE A 242 -31.87 69.12 -16.47
N GLU A 243 -32.76 69.31 -15.50
CA GLU A 243 -34.17 69.60 -15.83
C GLU A 243 -34.97 70.25 -14.69
N ASN A 244 -34.38 71.14 -13.89
CA ASN A 244 -35.13 71.90 -12.87
C ASN A 244 -34.61 73.33 -12.67
N LYS A 245 -34.34 74.05 -13.77
CA LYS A 245 -34.10 75.49 -13.77
C LYS A 245 -34.69 76.15 -15.01
N GLU A 246 -35.99 75.97 -15.22
CA GLU A 246 -36.78 76.92 -16.01
C GLU A 246 -38.26 76.65 -15.73
N PHE A 247 -39.03 77.73 -15.60
CA PHE A 247 -40.48 77.80 -15.33
C PHE A 247 -40.96 77.59 -13.88
N GLN A 248 -41.05 78.69 -13.15
CA GLN A 248 -42.36 79.15 -12.66
C GLN A 248 -42.29 80.66 -12.36
N ASP A 249 -42.87 81.44 -13.27
CA ASP A 249 -43.09 82.88 -13.17
C ASP A 249 -44.62 83.10 -13.12
N TYR A 250 -45.05 83.95 -12.18
CA TYR A 250 -46.38 84.59 -12.01
C TYR A 250 -47.62 83.66 -11.79
N ASP A 251 -48.60 83.93 -10.92
CA ASP A 251 -49.20 85.22 -10.57
C ASP A 251 -50.26 85.09 -9.43
N HIS A 252 -50.33 86.15 -8.59
CA HIS A 252 -51.51 86.81 -7.96
C HIS A 252 -52.54 86.08 -7.04
N PRO A 253 -53.37 86.80 -6.21
CA PRO A 253 -53.27 88.18 -5.65
C PRO A 253 -53.77 88.32 -4.16
N GLU A 254 -53.80 89.60 -3.67
CA GLU A 254 -54.57 90.18 -2.53
C GLU A 254 -54.12 89.79 -1.09
N ASP A 255 -53.80 90.69 -0.15
CA ASP A 255 -54.08 92.12 0.12
C ASP A 255 -52.85 92.89 0.64
#